data_AF-A0A0N5BQM7-F1
#
_entry.id   AF-A0A0N5BQM7-F1
#
_cell.length_a   1.000
_cell.length_b   1.000
_cell.length_c   1.000
_cell.angle_alpha   90.00
_cell.angle_beta   90.00
_cell.angle_gamma   90.00
#
_symmetry.space_group_name_H-M   'P 1'
#
loop_
_entity.id
_entity.type
_entity.pdbx_description
1 polymer ?
#
loop_
_entity_poly.entity_id
_entity_poly.type
_entity_poly.pdbx_seq_one_letter_code
_entity_poly.pdbx_strand_id
1 'polypeptide(L)'
;MKYLITFIISAIAIFVTIRAKFVGVARGPAPSPFRQDDWHPWEGKKPFNAEIIAKEATKLYYKCGYKSFKFKFEHVDATAKRKIDRSWRYRVKYSAKRCKASEVTKPCKKDKKGKKSKKCKKEKEIKLTECKSRCDKFQAIFKDDIKRGNLRLNVTRLDNGNSCSLIIKYRRH
;
A
#
# COMPACT_ATOMS: atom_id res chain seq x y z
N MET A 1 15.14 -24.09 -2.78
CA MET A 1 14.91 -23.27 -4.00
C MET A 1 13.60 -23.59 -4.74
N LYS A 2 12.63 -24.32 -4.16
CA LYS A 2 11.33 -24.63 -4.82
C LYS A 2 10.25 -23.56 -4.63
N TYR A 3 10.39 -22.68 -3.62
CA TYR A 3 9.39 -21.66 -3.27
C TYR A 3 9.56 -20.32 -4.01
N LEU A 4 10.71 -20.12 -4.67
CA LEU A 4 11.00 -18.87 -5.39
C LEU A 4 10.38 -18.90 -6.80
N ILE A 5 10.28 -20.09 -7.40
CA ILE A 5 9.70 -20.30 -8.73
C ILE A 5 8.17 -20.15 -8.69
N THR A 6 7.50 -20.63 -7.65
CA THR A 6 6.04 -20.49 -7.51
C THR A 6 5.59 -19.05 -7.31
N PHE A 7 6.42 -18.20 -6.68
CA PHE A 7 6.10 -16.79 -6.47
C PHE A 7 6.17 -15.97 -7.78
N ILE A 8 7.10 -16.31 -8.68
CA ILE A 8 7.24 -15.66 -9.99
C ILE A 8 6.02 -16.00 -10.88
N ILE A 9 5.58 -17.26 -10.87
CA ILE A 9 4.41 -17.70 -11.65
C ILE A 9 3.12 -17.00 -11.14
N SER A 10 2.97 -16.84 -9.82
CA SER A 10 1.81 -16.15 -9.24
C SER A 10 1.76 -14.65 -9.59
N ALA A 11 2.92 -13.97 -9.68
CA ALA A 11 2.98 -12.56 -10.05
C ALA A 11 2.64 -12.31 -11.54
N ILE A 12 2.96 -13.25 -12.43
CA ILE A 12 2.65 -13.15 -13.87
C ILE A 12 1.15 -13.34 -14.13
N ALA A 13 0.47 -14.24 -13.40
CA ALA A 13 -0.96 -14.46 -13.54
C ALA A 13 -1.82 -13.22 -13.19
N ILE A 14 -1.35 -12.38 -12.27
CA ILE A 14 -1.99 -11.10 -11.93
C ILE A 14 -1.80 -10.07 -13.08
N PHE A 15 -0.73 -10.18 -13.86
CA PHE A 15 -0.44 -9.27 -14.97
C PHE A 15 -1.26 -9.56 -16.25
N VAL A 16 -1.56 -10.83 -16.52
CA VAL A 16 -2.27 -11.23 -17.75
C VAL A 16 -3.77 -10.92 -17.71
N THR A 17 -4.40 -10.93 -16.54
CA THR A 17 -5.84 -10.62 -16.40
C THR A 17 -6.19 -9.13 -16.56
N ILE A 18 -5.21 -8.22 -16.52
CA ILE A 18 -5.44 -6.77 -16.65
C ILE A 18 -5.45 -6.31 -18.11
N ARG A 19 -4.98 -7.13 -19.07
CA ARG A 19 -4.86 -6.70 -20.49
C ARG A 19 -6.11 -6.85 -21.35
N ALA A 20 -7.19 -7.47 -20.88
CA ALA A 20 -8.40 -7.62 -21.67
C ALA A 20 -9.54 -6.73 -21.13
N LYS A 21 -9.59 -5.48 -21.60
CA LYS A 21 -10.79 -4.63 -21.81
C LYS A 21 -10.38 -3.17 -21.99
N PHE A 22 -9.80 -2.88 -23.15
CA PHE A 22 -9.91 -1.55 -23.76
C PHE A 22 -10.86 -1.72 -24.96
N VAL A 23 -12.16 -1.59 -24.69
CA VAL A 23 -13.18 -1.39 -25.73
C VAL A 23 -13.50 0.09 -25.73
N GLY A 24 -13.27 0.74 -26.87
CA GLY A 24 -13.44 2.16 -27.05
C GLY A 24 -14.91 2.57 -26.91
N VAL A 25 -15.12 3.67 -26.19
CA VAL A 25 -16.30 4.52 -26.36
C VAL A 25 -15.81 5.96 -26.24
N ALA A 26 -15.94 6.73 -27.32
CA ALA A 26 -15.83 8.17 -27.29
C ALA A 26 -16.89 8.75 -28.22
N ARG A 27 -17.76 9.62 -27.67
CA ARG A 27 -18.04 10.96 -28.19
C ARG A 27 -19.05 11.68 -27.28
N GLY A 28 -18.55 12.64 -26.54
CA GLY A 28 -19.30 13.72 -25.91
C GLY A 28 -18.45 15.00 -26.03
N PRO A 29 -19.07 16.20 -26.10
CA PRO A 29 -18.40 17.45 -26.43
C PRO A 29 -17.37 17.85 -25.36
N ALA A 30 -16.27 18.43 -25.83
CA ALA A 30 -15.06 18.70 -25.06
C ALA A 30 -15.25 19.84 -24.05
N PRO A 31 -14.93 19.64 -22.75
CA PRO A 31 -14.76 20.74 -21.83
C PRO A 31 -13.35 21.34 -21.95
N SER A 32 -13.30 22.68 -21.93
CA SER A 32 -12.21 23.65 -21.74
C SER A 32 -10.86 23.11 -21.17
N PRO A 33 -9.69 23.68 -21.55
CA PRO A 33 -8.37 23.16 -21.17
C PRO A 33 -8.12 23.29 -19.66
N PHE A 34 -8.50 22.26 -18.90
CA PHE A 34 -8.06 22.06 -17.52
C PHE A 34 -6.53 22.08 -17.46
N ARG A 35 -5.96 22.85 -16.52
CA ARG A 35 -4.53 22.77 -16.19
C ARG A 35 -4.21 21.30 -15.88
N GLN A 36 -3.29 20.73 -16.66
CA GLN A 36 -3.02 19.29 -16.69
C GLN A 36 -2.47 18.72 -15.36
N ASP A 37 -2.13 19.59 -14.40
CA ASP A 37 -1.43 19.27 -13.15
C ASP A 37 -2.31 19.30 -11.88
N ASP A 38 -3.61 19.55 -12.03
CA ASP A 38 -4.53 19.61 -10.90
C ASP A 38 -4.90 18.22 -10.37
N TRP A 39 -5.19 18.16 -9.06
CA TRP A 39 -5.65 16.93 -8.43
C TRP A 39 -7.13 16.71 -8.71
N HIS A 40 -7.44 15.62 -9.41
CA HIS A 40 -8.81 15.22 -9.70
C HIS A 40 -9.28 14.13 -8.74
N PRO A 41 -10.57 14.10 -8.38
CA PRO A 41 -11.14 12.99 -7.65
C PRO A 41 -10.85 11.65 -8.33
N TRP A 42 -10.70 10.62 -7.51
CA TRP A 42 -10.41 9.28 -7.96
C TRP A 42 -11.14 8.28 -7.09
N GLU A 43 -11.85 7.31 -7.66
CA GLU A 43 -12.63 6.31 -6.92
C GLU A 43 -11.82 5.40 -5.98
N GLY A 44 -10.49 5.39 -6.09
CA GLY A 44 -9.64 4.61 -5.20
C GLY A 44 -9.68 3.09 -5.42
N LYS A 45 -10.31 2.61 -6.50
CA LYS A 45 -10.41 1.17 -6.83
C LYS A 45 -9.43 0.74 -7.92
N LYS A 46 -9.34 1.51 -9.02
CA LYS A 46 -8.53 1.20 -10.21
C LYS A 46 -7.73 2.43 -10.67
N PRO A 47 -6.49 2.27 -11.17
CA PRO A 47 -5.77 1.00 -11.32
C PRO A 47 -5.18 0.48 -10.01
N PHE A 48 -5.11 1.30 -8.96
CA PHE A 48 -4.60 0.91 -7.64
C PHE A 48 -5.71 0.97 -6.59
N ASN A 49 -5.63 0.13 -5.57
CA ASN A 49 -6.56 0.21 -4.45
C ASN A 49 -6.02 1.20 -3.41
N ALA A 50 -6.76 2.26 -3.10
CA ALA A 50 -6.38 3.30 -2.17
C ALA A 50 -6.18 2.76 -0.74
N GLU A 51 -6.97 1.77 -0.32
CA GLU A 51 -6.84 1.11 0.97
C GLU A 51 -5.52 0.34 1.08
N ILE A 52 -5.12 -0.33 -0.01
CA ILE A 52 -3.82 -1.02 -0.07
C ILE A 52 -2.68 0.01 0.02
N ILE A 53 -2.77 1.11 -0.73
CA ILE A 53 -1.79 2.20 -0.65
C ILE A 53 -1.68 2.73 0.78
N ALA A 54 -2.80 2.98 1.45
CA ALA A 54 -2.83 3.48 2.82
C ALA A 54 -2.25 2.48 3.84
N LYS A 55 -2.57 1.18 3.71
CA LYS A 55 -2.01 0.12 4.56
C LYS A 55 -0.50 0.00 4.40
N GLU A 56 0.00 -0.03 3.16
CA GLU A 56 1.45 -0.09 2.90
C GLU A 56 2.16 1.19 3.31
N ALA A 57 1.55 2.36 3.11
CA ALA A 57 2.07 3.64 3.60
C ALA A 57 2.19 3.67 5.14
N THR A 58 1.19 3.13 5.84
CA THR A 58 1.20 3.01 7.31
C THR A 58 2.34 2.10 7.79
N LYS A 59 2.53 0.95 7.13
CA LYS A 59 3.65 0.04 7.42
C LYS A 59 4.99 0.69 7.14
N LEU A 60 5.10 1.42 6.02
CA LEU A 60 6.30 2.16 5.65
C LEU A 60 6.65 3.19 6.72
N TYR A 61 5.70 4.03 7.14
CA TYR A 61 5.93 5.06 8.15
C TYR A 61 6.48 4.46 9.46
N TYR A 62 5.94 3.32 9.91
CA TYR A 62 6.47 2.61 11.08
C TYR A 62 7.93 2.15 10.89
N LYS A 63 8.29 1.63 9.70
CA LYS A 63 9.65 1.16 9.41
C LYS A 63 10.69 2.28 9.42
N CYS A 64 10.28 3.53 9.18
CA CYS A 64 11.20 4.67 9.02
C CYS A 64 11.72 5.28 10.33
N GLY A 65 11.67 4.55 11.44
CA GLY A 65 12.30 4.99 12.69
C GLY A 65 11.37 5.68 13.68
N TYR A 66 10.10 5.93 13.33
CA TYR A 66 9.06 6.38 14.28
C TYR A 66 8.55 5.21 15.15
N LYS A 67 9.49 4.40 15.67
CA LYS A 67 9.29 3.10 16.32
C LYS A 67 8.55 3.18 17.66
N SER A 68 8.47 4.37 18.27
CA SER A 68 7.84 4.55 19.57
C SER A 68 6.37 4.13 19.56
N PHE A 69 5.70 4.11 18.40
CA PHE A 69 4.33 3.63 18.29
C PHE A 69 4.02 2.98 16.95
N LYS A 70 3.24 1.89 16.97
CA LYS A 70 2.73 1.25 15.75
C LYS A 70 1.41 1.91 15.35
N PHE A 71 1.20 2.10 14.06
CA PHE A 71 -0.04 2.65 13.54
C PHE A 71 -0.89 1.55 12.91
N LYS A 72 -2.18 1.50 13.27
CA LYS A 72 -3.18 0.66 12.64
C LYS A 72 -3.99 1.52 11.68
N PHE A 73 -3.95 1.18 10.39
CA PHE A 73 -4.83 1.80 9.39
C PHE A 73 -6.31 1.62 9.80
N GLU A 74 -7.09 2.69 9.68
CA GLU A 74 -8.53 2.68 10.00
C GLU A 74 -9.38 2.78 8.73
N HIS A 75 -9.32 3.91 8.02
CA HIS A 75 -10.10 4.16 6.79
C HIS A 75 -9.42 5.19 5.90
N VAL A 76 -9.84 5.21 4.63
CA VAL A 76 -9.47 6.24 3.65
C VAL A 76 -10.46 7.41 3.77
N ASP A 77 -9.93 8.63 3.86
CA ASP A 77 -10.72 9.85 3.98
C ASP A 77 -11.00 10.46 2.60
N ALA A 78 -9.97 10.52 1.75
CA ALA A 78 -10.07 11.14 0.43
C ALA A 78 -9.03 10.59 -0.54
N THR A 79 -9.40 10.56 -1.82
CA THR A 79 -8.57 10.03 -2.90
C THR A 79 -8.55 11.01 -4.07
N ALA A 80 -7.37 11.25 -4.59
CA ALA A 80 -7.19 12.08 -5.78
C ALA A 80 -6.08 11.51 -6.66
N LYS A 81 -6.12 11.83 -7.94
CA LYS A 81 -5.06 11.51 -8.89
C LYS A 81 -4.72 12.72 -9.75
N ARG A 82 -3.49 12.76 -10.22
CA ARG A 82 -3.06 13.70 -11.26
C ARG A 82 -1.96 13.10 -12.10
N LYS A 83 -1.70 13.69 -13.26
CA LYS A 83 -0.64 13.26 -14.16
C LYS A 83 0.41 14.36 -14.21
N ILE A 84 1.66 14.03 -13.91
CA ILE A 84 2.80 14.96 -14.00
C ILE A 84 3.89 14.26 -14.80
N ASP A 85 4.46 14.95 -15.79
CA ASP A 85 5.54 14.44 -16.64
C ASP A 85 5.27 13.04 -17.23
N ARG A 86 4.03 12.83 -17.66
CA ARG A 86 3.50 11.55 -18.21
C ARG A 86 3.36 10.40 -17.20
N SER A 87 3.57 10.64 -15.91
CA SER A 87 3.46 9.64 -14.85
C SER A 87 2.30 9.96 -13.91
N TRP A 88 1.54 8.93 -13.52
CA TRP A 88 0.39 9.12 -12.64
C TRP A 88 0.84 9.23 -11.18
N ARG A 89 0.23 10.15 -10.45
CA ARG A 89 0.35 10.27 -9.00
C ARG A 89 -1.01 10.07 -8.37
N TYR A 90 -1.06 9.22 -7.36
CA TYR A 90 -2.27 8.90 -6.60
C TYR A 90 -2.06 9.37 -5.17
N ARG A 91 -2.89 10.30 -4.72
CA ARG A 91 -2.92 10.84 -3.37
C ARG A 91 -4.04 10.18 -2.60
N VAL A 92 -3.70 9.67 -1.43
CA VAL A 92 -4.64 9.06 -0.48
C VAL A 92 -4.46 9.75 0.85
N LYS A 93 -5.48 10.49 1.30
CA LYS A 93 -5.57 10.97 2.68
C LYS A 93 -6.32 9.92 3.50
N TYR A 94 -5.80 9.57 4.67
CA TYR A 94 -6.35 8.49 5.46
C TYR A 94 -6.09 8.67 6.95
N SER A 95 -6.85 7.92 7.74
CA SER A 95 -6.79 7.92 9.20
C SER A 95 -6.11 6.63 9.70
N ALA A 96 -5.24 6.76 10.71
CA ALA A 96 -4.66 5.60 11.39
C ALA A 96 -4.57 5.84 12.90
N LYS A 97 -4.82 4.78 13.68
CA LYS A 97 -4.75 4.81 15.14
C LYS A 97 -3.36 4.44 15.63
N ARG A 98 -2.89 5.16 16.63
CA ARG A 98 -1.68 4.82 17.36
C ARG A 98 -1.96 3.68 18.34
N CYS A 99 -1.22 2.59 18.25
CA CYS A 99 -1.39 1.40 19.09
C CYS A 99 -0.07 1.01 19.76
N LYS A 100 -0.16 0.35 20.92
CA LYS A 100 0.97 -0.35 21.50
C LYS A 100 1.23 -1.64 20.73
N ALA A 101 2.47 -2.10 20.79
CA ALA A 101 2.88 -3.32 20.16
C ALA A 101 3.27 -4.34 21.23
N SER A 102 2.71 -5.55 21.12
CA SER A 102 3.18 -6.70 21.88
C SER A 102 3.71 -7.76 20.93
N GLU A 103 4.84 -8.37 21.27
CA GLU A 103 5.30 -9.58 20.61
C GLU A 103 4.57 -10.76 21.24
N VAL A 104 3.77 -11.47 20.44
CA VAL A 104 3.10 -12.70 20.86
C VAL A 104 3.75 -13.86 20.12
N THR A 105 4.13 -14.87 20.88
CA THR A 105 4.65 -16.10 20.29
C THR A 105 3.47 -16.92 19.76
N LYS A 106 3.44 -17.20 18.46
CA LYS A 106 2.41 -18.08 17.91
C LYS A 106 2.55 -19.49 18.51
N PRO A 107 1.45 -20.09 19.00
CA PRO A 107 1.50 -21.49 19.38
C PRO A 107 1.75 -22.33 18.12
N CYS A 108 2.59 -23.36 18.27
CA CYS A 108 2.82 -24.34 17.23
C CYS A 108 1.49 -24.97 16.81
N LYS A 109 1.16 -24.94 15.52
CA LYS A 109 0.02 -25.69 15.00
C LYS A 109 0.23 -27.17 15.34
N LYS A 110 -0.77 -27.78 15.98
CA LYS A 110 -0.81 -29.24 16.17
C LYS A 110 -1.08 -29.89 14.83
N ASP A 111 -0.46 -31.04 14.59
CA ASP A 111 -0.71 -31.84 13.40
C ASP A 111 -2.15 -32.38 13.46
N LYS A 112 -2.74 -32.83 12.34
CA LYS A 112 -4.11 -33.41 12.30
C LYS A 112 -4.32 -34.58 13.30
N LYS A 113 -3.24 -35.18 13.80
CA LYS A 113 -3.23 -36.26 14.82
C LYS A 113 -2.97 -35.75 16.25
N GLY A 114 -3.03 -34.45 16.51
CA GLY A 114 -2.82 -33.85 17.84
C GLY A 114 -1.37 -33.85 18.35
N LYS A 115 -0.42 -34.45 17.62
CA LYS A 115 1.01 -34.44 17.97
C LYS A 115 1.62 -33.06 17.68
N LYS A 116 2.51 -32.61 18.57
CA LYS A 116 3.33 -31.41 18.36
C LYS A 116 4.41 -31.76 17.34
N SER A 117 4.45 -31.06 16.20
CA SER A 117 5.53 -31.26 15.22
C SER A 117 6.91 -31.05 15.87
N LYS A 118 7.81 -32.02 15.71
CA LYS A 118 9.18 -32.00 16.26
C LYS A 118 10.07 -30.86 15.73
N LYS A 119 9.57 -30.00 14.82
CA LYS A 119 10.33 -28.96 14.11
C LYS A 119 9.65 -27.59 14.16
N CYS A 120 8.98 -27.27 15.27
CA CYS A 120 8.31 -25.98 15.40
C CYS A 120 9.30 -24.85 15.76
N LYS A 121 9.59 -23.97 14.79
CA LYS A 121 10.17 -22.65 15.10
C LYS A 121 9.04 -21.75 15.59
N LYS A 122 9.14 -21.30 16.84
CA LYS A 122 8.24 -20.31 17.45
C LYS A 122 8.35 -19.00 16.67
N GLU A 123 7.38 -18.72 15.80
CA GLU A 123 7.33 -17.47 15.04
C GLU A 123 6.78 -16.36 15.94
N LYS A 124 7.53 -15.26 16.05
CA LYS A 124 7.08 -14.06 16.76
C LYS A 124 6.13 -13.28 15.87
N GLU A 125 4.91 -13.07 16.33
CA GLU A 125 3.94 -12.19 15.69
C GLU A 125 3.84 -10.88 16.47
N ILE A 126 3.81 -9.76 15.77
CA ILE A 126 3.49 -8.47 16.37
C ILE A 126 1.97 -8.35 16.42
N LYS A 127 1.40 -8.30 17.62
CA LYS A 127 0.01 -7.89 17.82
C LYS A 127 -0.05 -6.42 18.21
N LEU A 128 -1.03 -5.72 17.66
CA LEU A 128 -1.37 -4.36 18.05
C LEU A 128 -2.41 -4.43 19.16
N THR A 129 -2.05 -3.92 20.32
CA THR A 129 -2.92 -3.84 21.50
C THR A 129 -3.08 -2.38 21.91
N GLU A 130 -4.16 -2.06 22.63
CA GLU A 130 -4.39 -0.72 23.19
C GLU A 130 -4.23 0.41 22.15
N CYS A 131 -5.10 0.41 21.15
CA CYS A 131 -5.16 1.51 20.20
C CYS A 131 -5.83 2.73 20.84
N LYS A 132 -5.22 3.91 20.67
CA LYS A 132 -5.82 5.17 21.08
C LYS A 132 -7.15 5.39 20.36
N SER A 133 -8.08 6.06 21.04
CA SER A 133 -9.38 6.45 20.46
C SER A 133 -9.23 7.44 19.31
N ARG A 134 -8.29 8.37 19.43
CA ARG A 134 -8.01 9.39 18.41
C ARG A 134 -7.21 8.82 17.24
N CYS A 135 -7.63 9.18 16.03
CA CYS A 135 -6.92 8.89 14.80
C CYS A 135 -5.95 10.01 14.45
N ASP A 136 -4.77 9.64 13.97
CA ASP A 136 -3.82 10.52 13.32
C ASP A 136 -4.09 10.55 11.81
N LYS A 137 -3.89 11.72 11.20
CA LYS A 137 -4.11 11.92 9.77
C LYS A 137 -2.82 11.77 8.98
N PHE A 138 -2.90 11.06 7.87
CA PHE A 138 -1.79 10.78 6.99
C PHE A 138 -2.14 11.09 5.55
N GLN A 139 -1.11 11.34 4.76
CA GLN A 139 -1.19 11.45 3.32
C GLN A 139 -0.16 10.52 2.68
N ALA A 140 -0.63 9.60 1.84
CA ALA A 140 0.20 8.80 0.97
C ALA A 140 0.18 9.38 -0.46
N ILE A 141 1.34 9.43 -1.11
CA ILE A 141 1.47 9.74 -2.54
C ILE A 141 2.20 8.58 -3.21
N PHE A 142 1.45 7.82 -4.01
CA PHE A 142 1.99 6.78 -4.86
C PHE A 142 2.25 7.32 -6.26
N LYS A 143 3.49 7.24 -6.71
CA LYS A 143 3.93 7.60 -8.07
C LYS A 143 4.09 6.32 -8.88
N ASP A 144 3.23 6.17 -9.87
CA ASP A 144 3.34 5.15 -10.90
C ASP A 144 4.20 5.71 -12.05
N ASP A 145 5.50 5.42 -11.98
CA ASP A 145 6.47 5.80 -13.01
C ASP A 145 6.98 4.56 -13.74
N ILE A 146 6.03 3.70 -14.15
CA ILE A 146 6.39 2.40 -14.72
C ILE A 146 7.24 2.53 -15.99
N LYS A 147 7.10 3.65 -16.71
CA LYS A 147 7.88 3.96 -17.92
C LYS A 147 9.35 4.19 -17.64
N ARG A 148 9.69 4.67 -16.44
CA ARG A 148 11.06 4.93 -16.01
C ARG A 148 11.60 3.86 -15.05
N GLY A 149 10.92 2.73 -14.90
CA GLY A 149 11.36 1.60 -14.08
C GLY A 149 11.29 1.84 -12.57
N ASN A 150 10.51 2.83 -12.12
CA ASN A 150 10.48 3.23 -10.72
C ASN A 150 9.05 3.32 -10.20
N LEU A 151 8.79 2.73 -9.04
CA LEU A 151 7.61 3.00 -8.23
C LEU A 151 8.04 3.74 -6.98
N ARG A 152 7.27 4.75 -6.56
CA ARG A 152 7.58 5.48 -5.33
C ARG A 152 6.35 5.63 -4.47
N LEU A 153 6.45 5.23 -3.21
CA LEU A 153 5.44 5.49 -2.20
C LEU A 153 6.01 6.47 -1.19
N ASN A 154 5.39 7.64 -1.06
CA ASN A 154 5.69 8.58 0.01
C ASN A 154 4.53 8.58 0.99
N VAL A 155 4.84 8.70 2.28
CA VAL A 155 3.87 8.83 3.36
C VAL A 155 4.28 10.02 4.22
N THR A 156 3.32 10.86 4.57
CA THR A 156 3.51 12.03 5.42
C THR A 156 2.44 12.04 6.50
N ARG A 157 2.83 12.26 7.75
CA ARG A 157 1.89 12.53 8.84
C ARG A 157 1.52 14.01 8.79
N LEU A 158 0.23 14.32 8.74
CA LEU A 158 -0.25 15.66 8.40
C LEU A 158 -0.16 16.66 9.56
N ASP A 159 -0.08 16.19 10.80
CA ASP A 159 0.00 17.02 12.00
C ASP A 159 1.38 17.66 12.20
N ASN A 160 2.45 16.93 11.89
CA ASN A 160 3.82 17.37 12.13
C ASN A 160 4.70 17.41 10.86
N GLY A 161 4.18 17.00 9.70
CA GLY A 161 4.89 17.03 8.43
C GLY A 161 5.96 15.94 8.26
N ASN A 162 6.16 15.08 9.27
CA ASN A 162 7.14 14.00 9.19
C ASN A 162 6.79 13.08 8.02
N SER A 163 7.79 12.74 7.22
CA SER A 163 7.59 11.96 6.02
C SER A 163 8.58 10.81 5.90
N CYS A 164 8.19 9.83 5.09
CA CYS A 164 9.08 8.77 4.64
C CYS A 164 8.74 8.34 3.21
N SER A 165 9.73 7.78 2.51
CA SER A 165 9.58 7.32 1.16
C SER A 165 10.23 5.96 0.92
N LEU A 166 9.58 5.14 0.09
CA LEU A 166 10.13 3.91 -0.47
C LEU A 166 10.18 4.05 -1.98
N ILE A 167 11.33 3.75 -2.57
CA ILE A 167 11.52 3.69 -4.02
C ILE A 167 11.81 2.23 -4.38
N ILE A 168 10.98 1.66 -5.24
CA ILE A 168 11.19 0.33 -5.80
C ILE A 168 11.66 0.51 -7.23
N LYS A 169 12.95 0.23 -7.45
CA LYS A 169 13.53 0.16 -8.79
C LYS A 169 13.29 -1.23 -9.35
N TYR A 170 12.88 -1.33 -10.61
CA TYR A 170 12.81 -2.60 -11.30
C TYR A 170 13.40 -2.45 -12.71
N ARG A 171 14.17 -3.44 -13.13
CA ARG A 171 14.70 -3.51 -14.49
C ARG A 171 13.62 -4.10 -15.38
N ARG A 172 13.32 -3.46 -16.50
CA ARG A 172 12.59 -4.11 -17.58
C ARG A 172 13.56 -5.10 -18.23
N HIS A 173 13.24 -6.38 -18.12
CA HIS A 173 13.87 -7.43 -18.93
C HIS A 173 13.20 -7.45 -20.30
#